data_AF-A0A7Y1ACB7-F1
#
_entry.id   AF-A0A7Y1ACB7-F1
#
_cell.length_a   1.000
_cell.length_b   1.000
_cell.length_c   1.000
_cell.angle_alpha   90.00
_cell.angle_beta   90.00
_cell.angle_gamma   90.00
#
_symmetry.space_group_name_H-M   'P 1'
#
loop_
_entity.id
_entity.type
_entity.pdbx_description
1 polymer ?
#
loop_
_entity_poly.entity_id
_entity_poly.type
_entity_poly.pdbx_seq_one_letter_code
_entity_poly.pdbx_strand_id
1 'polypeptide(L)' 'MSSVAVVKSIVGQVFAVSPEGIRRLLVEGDRLFAGEQVETGPAGSVSLELADGRTLDLGRDTQ' A
#
# COMPACT_ATOMS: atom_id res chain seq x y z
N MET A 1 -4.97 -16.54 2.84
CA MET A 1 -5.05 -15.13 3.26
C MET A 1 -5.71 -14.36 2.14
N SER A 2 -6.81 -13.66 2.40
CA SER A 2 -7.46 -12.79 1.39
C SER A 2 -6.75 -11.45 1.36
N SER A 3 -6.42 -10.97 0.16
CA SER A 3 -5.96 -9.59 -0.03
C SER A 3 -7.12 -8.61 0.20
N VAL A 4 -6.81 -7.44 0.74
CA VAL A 4 -7.79 -6.37 1.00
C VAL A 4 -7.72 -5.24 -0.02
N ALA A 5 -6.58 -5.11 -0.72
CA ALA A 5 -6.38 -4.14 -1.79
C ALA A 5 -5.31 -4.60 -2.78
N VAL A 6 -5.26 -3.94 -3.94
CA VAL A 6 -4.26 -4.11 -5.00
C VAL A 6 -3.64 -2.75 -5.35
N VAL A 7 -2.32 -2.71 -5.53
CA VAL A 7 -1.61 -1.52 -5.96
C VAL A 7 -1.91 -1.23 -7.43
N LYS A 8 -2.42 -0.03 -7.72
CA LYS A 8 -2.72 0.45 -9.08
C LYS A 8 -1.62 1.34 -9.65
N SER A 9 -0.94 2.11 -8.82
CA SER A 9 0.21 2.92 -9.23
C SER A 9 1.05 3.32 -8.03
N ILE A 10 2.36 3.48 -8.24
CA ILE A 10 3.31 3.94 -7.22
C ILE A 10 4.20 5.04 -7.79
N VAL A 11 4.46 6.05 -6.97
CA VAL A 11 5.55 7.03 -7.16
C VAL A 11 6.47 6.94 -5.95
N GLY A 12 7.79 6.96 -6.17
CA GLY A 12 8.76 6.86 -5.09
C GLY A 12 8.79 5.48 -4.44
N GLN A 13 9.16 5.42 -3.16
CA GLN A 13 9.23 4.18 -2.38
C GLN A 13 8.02 4.06 -1.46
N VAL A 14 7.38 2.89 -1.47
CA VAL A 14 6.23 2.56 -0.63
C VAL A 14 6.41 1.15 -0.10
N PHE A 15 6.09 0.94 1.17
CA PHE A 15 6.26 -0.34 1.86
C PHE A 15 4.95 -0.80 2.48
N ALA A 16 4.72 -2.12 2.47
CA ALA A 16 3.78 -2.76 3.38
C ALA A 16 4.56 -3.28 4.59
N VAL A 17 4.04 -3.02 5.79
CA VAL A 17 4.61 -3.46 7.06
C VAL A 17 3.62 -4.40 7.72
N SER A 18 4.01 -5.67 7.90
CA SER A 18 3.15 -6.65 8.56
C SER A 18 3.08 -6.40 10.08
N PRO A 19 2.08 -6.97 10.79
CA PRO A 19 2.01 -6.90 12.25
C PRO A 19 3.25 -7.44 12.97
N GLU A 20 4.00 -8.33 12.33
CA GLU A 20 5.27 -8.89 12.81
C GLU A 20 6.48 -7.98 12.52
N GLY A 21 6.25 -6.81 11.91
CA GLY A 21 7.28 -5.82 11.58
C GLY A 21 8.04 -6.09 10.28
N ILE A 22 7.61 -7.06 9.47
CA ILE A 22 8.25 -7.35 8.18
C ILE A 22 7.89 -6.25 7.20
N ARG A 23 8.92 -5.58 6.64
CA ARG A 23 8.76 -4.53 5.64
C ARG A 23 9.00 -5.09 4.24
N ARG A 24 8.03 -4.91 3.35
CA ARG A 24 8.08 -5.33 1.94
C ARG A 24 7.90 -4.13 1.04
N LEU A 25 8.82 -3.94 0.10
CA LEU A 25 8.68 -2.92 -0.95
C LEU A 25 7.49 -3.28 -1.83
N LEU A 26 6.59 -2.33 -2.05
CA LEU A 26 5.45 -2.49 -2.93
C LEU A 26 5.79 -2.06 -4.36
N VAL A 27 5.25 -2.79 -5.32
CA VAL A 27 5.24 -2.43 -6.74
C VAL A 27 3.81 -2.52 -7.31
N GLU A 28 3.61 -1.98 -8.50
CA GLU A 28 2.31 -2.07 -9.19
C GLU A 28 1.85 -3.53 -9.35
N GLY A 29 0.56 -3.77 -9.08
CA GLY A 29 -0.03 -5.11 -9.09
C GLY A 29 0.13 -5.90 -7.79
N ASP A 30 0.96 -5.44 -6.84
CA ASP A 30 1.07 -6.09 -5.55
C ASP A 30 -0.23 -6.05 -4.78
N ARG A 31 -0.42 -7.08 -3.95
CA ARG A 31 -1.56 -7.18 -3.04
C ARG A 31 -1.17 -6.73 -1.64
N LEU A 32 -2.12 -6.07 -0.98
CA LEU A 32 -2.09 -5.81 0.45
C LEU A 32 -2.97 -6.81 1.19
N PHE A 33 -2.54 -7.18 2.39
CA PHE A 33 -3.22 -8.12 3.27
C PHE A 33 -3.78 -7.41 4.49
N ALA A 34 -4.82 -8.00 5.08
CA ALA A 34 -5.42 -7.46 6.29
C ALA A 34 -4.39 -7.34 7.41
N GLY A 35 -4.34 -6.18 8.06
CA GLY A 35 -3.39 -5.89 9.15
C GLY A 35 -2.03 -5.34 8.68
N GLU A 36 -1.73 -5.34 7.37
CA GLU A 36 -0.56 -4.61 6.88
C GLU A 36 -0.79 -3.10 6.95
N GLN A 37 0.24 -2.37 7.36
CA GLN A 37 0.30 -0.91 7.29
C GLN A 37 1.05 -0.48 6.03
N VAL A 38 0.55 0.54 5.35
CA VAL A 38 1.25 1.14 4.21
C VAL A 38 2.07 2.33 4.69
N GLU A 39 3.37 2.32 4.39
CA GLU A 39 4.31 3.40 4.69
C GLU A 39 4.86 3.98 3.39
N THR A 40 4.67 5.28 3.18
CA THR A 40 5.27 6.01 2.05
C THR A 40 6.59 6.64 2.47
N GLY A 41 7.61 6.56 1.61
CA GLY A 41 8.83 7.34 1.76
C GLY A 41 8.60 8.85 1.56
N PRO A 42 9.63 9.70 1.71
CA PRO A 42 9.49 11.17 1.67
C PRO A 42 8.88 11.75 0.37
N ALA A 43 9.05 11.06 -0.75
CA ALA A 43 8.47 11.39 -2.05
C ALA A 43 7.51 10.29 -2.53
N GLY A 44 7.01 9.46 -1.62
CA GLY A 44 6.20 8.28 -1.90
C GLY A 44 4.72 8.63 -2.02
N SER A 45 4.05 8.02 -3.00
CA SER A 45 2.60 7.94 -3.06
C SER A 45 2.16 6.63 -3.69
N VAL A 46 0.97 6.16 -3.32
CA VAL A 46 0.39 4.93 -3.86
C VAL A 46 -1.11 5.09 -4.06
N SER A 47 -1.62 4.54 -5.16
CA SER A 47 -3.04 4.34 -5.41
C SER A 47 -3.39 2.87 -5.23
N LEU A 48 -4.41 2.60 -4.45
CA LEU A 48 -4.85 1.26 -4.08
C LEU A 48 -6.29 1.05 -4.53
N GLU A 49 -6.58 -0.06 -5.20
CA GLU A 49 -7.96 -0.52 -5.40
C GLU A 49 -8.33 -1.47 -4.27
N LEU A 50 -9.30 -1.08 -3.44
CA LEU A 50 -9.83 -1.89 -2.35
C LEU A 50 -10.65 -3.05 -2.92
N ALA A 51 -10.84 -4.12 -2.14
CA ALA A 51 -11.63 -5.28 -2.54
C ALA A 51 -13.10 -4.96 -2.90
N ASP A 52 -13.61 -3.80 -2.48
CA ASP A 52 -14.94 -3.29 -2.82
C ASP A 52 -14.99 -2.46 -4.13
N GLY A 53 -13.85 -2.35 -4.83
CA GLY A 53 -13.70 -1.62 -6.09
C GLY A 53 -13.44 -0.12 -5.94
N ARG A 54 -13.44 0.43 -4.72
CA ARG A 54 -13.07 1.84 -4.49
C ARG A 54 -11.56 2.03 -4.60
N THR A 55 -11.14 3.23 -4.99
CA THR A 55 -9.73 3.62 -4.98
C THR A 55 -9.41 4.45 -3.73
N LEU A 56 -8.26 4.18 -3.11
CA LEU A 56 -7.67 4.92 -2.01
C LEU A 56 -6.27 5.37 -2.41
N ASP A 57 -6.03 6.67 -2.36
CA ASP A 57 -4.72 7.27 -2.62
C ASP A 57 -4.06 7.66 -1.30
N LEU A 58 -2.81 7.25 -1.11
CA LEU A 58 -1.97 7.58 0.03
C LEU A 58 -0.74 8.34 -0.45
N GLY A 59 -0.34 9.38 0.26
CA GLY A 59 0.80 10.20 -0.11
C GLY A 59 1.31 11.04 1.05
N ARG A 60 2.11 12.04 0.72
CA ARG A 60 2.87 12.86 1.69
C ARG A 60 2.00 13.57 2.76
N ASP A 61 0.70 13.71 2.53
CA ASP A 61 -0.23 14.42 3.43
C ASP A 61 -1.20 13.49 4.19
N THR A 62 -1.10 12.17 4.03
CA THR A 62 -1.99 11.22 4.71
C THR A 62 -1.25 10.57 5.90
N GLN A 63 -1.57 11.04 7.11
CA GLN A 63 -1.42 10.31 8.37
C GLN A 63 -2.74 9.58 8.67
#